data_AF-A0A2S5LBZ1-F1
#
_entry.id   AF-A0A2S5LBZ1-F1
#
_cell.length_a   1.000
_cell.length_b   1.000
_cell.length_c   1.000
_cell.angle_alpha   90.00
_cell.angle_beta   90.00
_cell.angle_gamma   90.00
#
_symmetry.space_group_name_H-M   'P 1'
#
loop_
_entity.id
_entity.type
_entity.pdbx_description
1 polymer ?
#
loop_
_entity_poly.entity_id
_entity_poly.type
_entity_poly.pdbx_seq_one_letter_code
_entity_poly.pdbx_strand_id
1 'polypeptide(L)' 'MTEQDWTRFRAPTLGDMEALADAAYAALPTSFTRLCEGLVIRVEDFPDEDTLDDMQCESEFDLLGLFRGRGLTQG' A
#
# COMPACT_ATOMS: atom_id res chain seq x y z
N MET A 1 12.25 2.80 -28.91
CA MET A 1 12.08 2.46 -27.50
C MET A 1 13.46 2.08 -27.00
N THR A 2 14.10 2.90 -26.17
CA THR A 2 15.46 2.60 -25.68
C THR A 2 15.39 1.42 -24.72
N GLU A 3 16.13 0.34 -25.00
CA GLU A 3 16.30 -0.76 -24.05
C GLU A 3 17.01 -0.24 -22.80
N GLN A 4 16.33 -0.31 -21.66
CA GLN A 4 16.90 0.02 -20.36
C GLN A 4 17.64 -1.21 -19.82
N ASP A 5 18.90 -1.03 -19.44
CA ASP A 5 19.72 -2.06 -18.80
C ASP A 5 19.35 -2.19 -17.31
N TRP A 6 18.35 -3.03 -17.02
CA TRP A 6 17.82 -3.25 -15.68
C TRP A 6 18.82 -3.87 -14.71
N THR A 7 19.88 -4.52 -15.20
CA THR A 7 20.87 -5.21 -14.35
C THR A 7 21.65 -4.28 -13.44
N ARG A 8 21.64 -2.97 -13.74
CA ARG A 8 22.33 -1.93 -12.96
C ARG A 8 21.48 -1.36 -11.82
N PHE A 9 20.18 -1.65 -11.80
CA PHE A 9 19.28 -1.13 -10.80
C PHE A 9 19.08 -2.16 -9.69
N ARG A 10 18.94 -1.68 -8.46
CA ARG A 10 18.46 -2.50 -7.35
C ARG A 10 16.95 -2.33 -7.26
N ALA A 11 16.27 -3.41 -6.85
CA ALA A 11 14.87 -3.31 -6.46
C ALA A 11 14.74 -2.31 -5.30
N PRO A 12 13.68 -1.48 -5.27
CA PRO A 12 13.37 -0.63 -4.13
C PRO A 12 13.25 -1.47 -2.84
N THR A 13 13.69 -0.90 -1.73
CA THR A 13 13.38 -1.46 -0.41
C THR A 13 11.95 -1.10 -0.01
N LEU A 14 11.41 -1.75 1.02
CA LEU A 14 10.13 -1.35 1.60
C LEU A 14 10.13 0.12 2.05
N GLY A 15 11.23 0.59 2.64
CA GLY A 15 11.36 2.00 3.04
C GLY A 15 11.36 2.97 1.86
N ASP A 16 11.91 2.58 0.71
CA ASP A 16 11.80 3.38 -0.52
C ASP A 16 10.35 3.45 -0.99
N MET A 17 9.61 2.34 -0.89
CA MET A 17 8.19 2.28 -1.25
C MET A 17 7.29 3.07 -0.27
N GLU A 18 7.58 3.04 1.03
CA GLU A 18 6.92 3.87 2.04
C GLU A 18 7.12 5.36 1.74
N ALA A 19 8.34 5.78 1.42
CA ALA A 19 8.63 7.17 1.06
C ALA A 19 7.86 7.62 -0.20
N LEU A 20 7.68 6.72 -1.18
CA LEU A 20 6.85 6.99 -2.35
C LEU A 20 5.37 7.12 -1.98
N ALA A 21 4.87 6.28 -1.07
CA ALA A 21 3.48 6.35 -0.62
C ALA A 21 3.20 7.64 0.15
N ASP A 22 4.10 8.06 1.03
CA ASP A 22 4.01 9.33 1.77
C ASP A 22 4.02 10.53 0.82
N ALA A 23 4.92 10.53 -0.16
CA ALA A 23 4.99 11.59 -1.16
C ALA A 23 3.71 11.66 -2.01
N ALA A 24 3.16 10.51 -2.40
CA ALA A 24 1.90 10.44 -3.14
C ALA A 24 0.73 10.95 -2.31
N TYR A 25 0.63 10.56 -1.03
CA TYR A 25 -0.41 11.02 -0.12
C TYR A 25 -0.33 12.54 0.11
N ALA A 26 0.87 13.08 0.32
CA ALA A 26 1.10 14.52 0.50
C ALA A 26 0.74 15.34 -0.74
N ALA A 27 0.83 14.74 -1.93
CA ALA A 27 0.46 15.38 -3.19
C ALA A 27 -1.07 15.40 -3.45
N LEU A 28 -1.87 14.68 -2.65
CA LEU A 28 -3.33 14.67 -2.82
C LEU A 28 -3.95 16.03 -2.50
N PRO A 29 -5.03 16.44 -3.21
CA PRO A 29 -5.76 17.64 -2.87
C PRO A 29 -6.25 17.62 -1.42
N THR A 30 -6.20 18.78 -0.76
CA THR A 30 -6.55 18.91 0.67
C THR A 30 -7.97 18.44 1.00
N SER A 31 -8.90 18.46 0.04
CA SER A 31 -10.25 17.92 0.22
C SER A 31 -10.25 16.43 0.56
N PHE A 32 -9.27 15.66 0.07
CA PHE A 32 -9.14 14.22 0.37
C PHE A 32 -8.42 13.98 1.69
N THR A 33 -7.28 14.64 1.92
CA THR A 33 -6.49 14.42 3.14
C THR A 33 -7.25 14.82 4.41
N ARG A 34 -8.17 15.79 4.32
CA ARG A 34 -9.08 16.15 5.43
C ARG A 34 -10.09 15.06 5.81
N LEU A 35 -10.37 14.10 4.92
CA LEU A 35 -11.28 12.98 5.19
C LEU A 35 -10.53 11.76 5.75
N CYS A 36 -9.20 11.81 5.75
CA CYS A 36 -8.31 10.70 6.11
C CYS A 36 -7.65 10.92 7.48
N GLU A 37 -8.31 11.61 8.41
CA GLU A 37 -7.78 11.80 9.76
C GLU A 37 -7.57 10.44 10.46
N GLY A 38 -6.36 10.20 10.95
CA GLY A 38 -5.99 8.91 11.56
C GLY A 38 -5.72 7.78 10.57
N LEU A 39 -5.65 8.05 9.26
CA LEU A 39 -5.23 7.08 8.25
C LEU A 39 -3.76 6.68 8.48
N VAL A 40 -3.52 5.37 8.51
CA VAL A 40 -2.18 4.78 8.50
C VAL A 40 -1.99 4.07 7.17
N ILE A 41 -0.93 4.44 6.45
CA ILE A 41 -0.48 3.74 5.24
C ILE A 41 0.66 2.83 5.67
N ARG A 42 0.55 1.54 5.39
CA ARG A 42 1.58 0.54 5.68
C ARG A 42 1.97 -0.16 4.39
N VAL A 43 3.27 -0.30 4.15
CA VAL A 43 3.80 -1.04 3.01
C VAL A 43 4.46 -2.31 3.54
N GLU A 44 4.07 -3.44 2.99
CA GLU A 44 4.59 -4.76 3.33
C GLU A 44 4.91 -5.49 2.02
N ASP A 45 5.83 -6.45 2.05
CA ASP A 45 6.15 -7.26 0.87
C ASP A 45 4.94 -8.06 0.42
N PHE A 46 4.25 -8.71 1.38
CA PHE A 46 3.05 -9.50 1.16
C PHE A 46 2.07 -9.40 2.34
N PRO A 47 0.77 -9.65 2.13
CA PRO A 47 -0.20 -9.73 3.22
C PRO A 47 0.09 -10.92 4.16
N ASP A 48 -0.32 -10.81 5.43
CA ASP A 48 -0.27 -11.92 6.37
C ASP A 48 -1.27 -13.06 6.00
N GLU A 49 -1.00 -14.27 6.47
CA GLU A 49 -1.80 -15.48 6.15
C GLU A 49 -3.28 -15.30 6.51
N ASP A 50 -3.57 -14.75 7.69
CA ASP A 50 -4.95 -14.48 8.13
C ASP A 50 -5.69 -13.56 7.14
N THR A 51 -4.99 -12.55 6.61
CA THR A 51 -5.54 -11.63 5.60
C THR A 51 -5.77 -12.30 4.25
N LEU A 52 -4.85 -13.16 3.79
CA LEU A 52 -5.02 -13.90 2.53
C LEU A 52 -6.21 -14.86 2.61
N ASP A 53 -6.36 -15.56 3.73
CA ASP A 53 -7.47 -16.47 3.98
C ASP A 53 -8.80 -15.72 4.06
N ASP A 54 -8.86 -14.61 4.83
CA ASP A 54 -10.05 -13.77 4.96
C ASP A 54 -10.52 -13.21 3.61
N MET A 55 -9.58 -12.87 2.73
CA MET A 55 -9.84 -12.35 1.38
C MET A 55 -9.98 -13.45 0.33
N GLN A 56 -9.85 -14.72 0.71
CA GLN A 56 -9.95 -15.89 -0.16
C GLN A 56 -9.00 -15.82 -1.36
N CYS A 57 -7.78 -15.32 -1.15
CA CYS A 57 -6.73 -15.23 -2.17
C CYS A 57 -6.12 -16.62 -2.44
N GLU A 58 -5.79 -16.91 -3.69
CA GLU A 58 -5.10 -18.16 -4.07
C GLU A 58 -3.57 -17.99 -4.01
N SER A 59 -3.09 -16.74 -4.12
CA SER A 59 -1.69 -16.34 -4.05
C SER A 59 -1.51 -15.00 -3.35
N GLU A 60 -0.33 -14.79 -2.75
CA GLU A 60 0.12 -13.51 -2.18
C GLU A 60 0.09 -12.33 -3.17
N PHE A 61 0.12 -12.62 -4.47
CA PHE A 61 0.04 -11.61 -5.53
C PHE A 61 -1.39 -11.18 -5.89
N ASP A 62 -2.42 -11.88 -5.37
CA ASP A 62 -3.81 -11.57 -5.69
C ASP A 62 -4.30 -10.31 -4.95
N LEU A 63 -3.62 -9.93 -3.86
CA LEU A 63 -3.95 -8.78 -3.03
C LEU A 63 -2.84 -7.72 -3.09
N LEU A 64 -3.04 -6.72 -3.96
CA LEU A 64 -2.08 -5.62 -4.15
C LEU A 64 -2.31 -4.42 -3.20
N GLY A 65 -3.43 -4.41 -2.49
CA GLY A 65 -3.76 -3.34 -1.55
C GLY A 65 -5.05 -3.64 -0.80
N LEU A 66 -5.06 -3.30 0.48
CA LEU A 66 -6.18 -3.54 1.37
C LEU A 66 -6.51 -2.28 2.16
N PHE A 67 -7.79 -1.90 2.16
CA PHE A 67 -8.31 -0.87 3.04
C PHE A 67 -9.12 -1.51 4.18
N ARG A 68 -8.68 -1.31 5.42
CA ARG A 68 -9.41 -1.72 6.64
C ARG A 68 -9.88 -0.49 7.40
N GLY A 69 -11.18 -0.21 7.33
CA GLY A 69 -11.82 0.86 8.10
C GLY A 69 -12.45 0.32 9.39
N ARG A 70 -12.31 1.05 10.51
CA ARG A 70 -13.16 0.80 11.68
C ARG A 70 -14.52 1.42 11.44
N GLY A 71 -15.56 0.60 11.26
CA GLY A 71 -16.94 1.07 11.16
C GLY A 71 -17.41 1.69 12.47
N LEU A 72 -18.19 2.77 12.40
CA LEU A 72 -18.77 3.48 13.56
C LEU A 72 -19.86 2.68 14.31
N THR A 73 -20.00 1.38 14.07
CA THR A 73 -21.08 0.52 14.61
C THR A 73 -20.67 -0.34 15.81
N GLN A 74 -19.53 -0.07 16.44
CA GLN A 74 -19.26 -0.51 17.82
C GLN A 74 -19.20 0.71 18.74
N GLY A 75 -20.37 1.11 19.21
CA GLY A 75 -20.60 1.99 20.35
C GLY A 75 -21.70 1.41 21.22
#